data_AF-A0A2H1L0D2-F1
#
_entry.id   AF-A0A2H1L0D2-F1
#
_cell.length_a   1.000
_cell.length_b   1.000
_cell.length_c   1.000
_cell.angle_alpha   90.00
_cell.angle_beta   90.00
_cell.angle_gamma   90.00
#
_symmetry.space_group_name_H-M   'P 1'
#
loop_
_entity.id
_entity.type
_entity.pdbx_description
1 polymer ?
#
loop_
_entity_poly.entity_id
_entity_poly.type
_entity_poly.pdbx_seq_one_letter_code
_entity_poly.pdbx_strand_id
1 'polypeptide(L)'
;MGLTIRKILANVQNGTIRVPAFQRGFVWDTERVAYLMDSIYKEFPYGALILWRTKEKLTHERHLGPFQLPDVEPDYPIDYVLDGQHGIFQVKRYQGE
;
A
#
# COMPACT_ATOMS: atom_id res chain seq x y z
N MET A 1 16.66 -1.78 -5.91
CA MET A 1 16.43 -2.78 -4.86
C MET A 1 14.93 -2.77 -4.56
N GLY A 2 14.21 -3.88 -4.79
CA GLY A 2 12.75 -3.93 -4.64
C GLY A 2 12.30 -3.94 -3.16
N LEU A 3 11.05 -3.56 -2.91
CA LEU A 3 10.40 -3.70 -1.61
C LEU A 3 9.77 -5.09 -1.49
N THR A 4 10.12 -5.85 -0.46
CA THR A 4 9.51 -7.15 -0.17
C THR A 4 8.16 -6.99 0.52
N ILE A 5 7.26 -7.98 0.37
CA ILE A 5 5.94 -7.99 1.05
C ILE A 5 6.08 -7.75 2.55
N ARG A 6 7.04 -8.43 3.21
CA ARG A 6 7.33 -8.25 4.64
C ARG A 6 7.71 -6.80 4.99
N LYS A 7 8.47 -6.10 4.12
CA LYS A 7 8.83 -4.69 4.34
C LYS A 7 7.66 -3.74 4.08
N ILE A 8 6.80 -4.05 3.12
CA ILE A 8 5.54 -3.30 2.91
C ILE A 8 4.64 -3.44 4.14
N LEU A 9 4.44 -4.65 4.66
CA LEU A 9 3.64 -4.90 5.86
C LEU A 9 4.18 -4.15 7.09
N ALA A 10 5.49 -4.19 7.32
CA ALA A 10 6.12 -3.42 8.40
C ALA A 10 5.92 -1.90 8.24
N ASN A 11 6.02 -1.39 7.00
CA ASN A 11 5.79 0.02 6.70
C ASN A 11 4.31 0.43 6.81
N VAL A 12 3.36 -0.49 6.63
CA VAL A 12 1.94 -0.23 6.92
C VAL A 12 1.73 -0.20 8.44
N GLN A 13 2.27 -1.20 9.16
CA GLN A 13 2.15 -1.29 10.63
C GLN A 13 2.74 -0.10 11.38
N ASN A 14 3.84 0.48 10.88
CA ASN A 14 4.45 1.68 11.48
C ASN A 14 3.88 3.02 10.92
N GLY A 15 2.81 2.97 10.11
CA GLY A 15 2.16 4.17 9.58
C GLY A 15 2.91 4.92 8.47
N THR A 16 4.04 4.42 7.99
CA THR A 16 4.81 5.04 6.89
C THR A 16 4.10 4.90 5.54
N ILE A 17 3.46 3.75 5.29
CA ILE A 17 2.61 3.52 4.11
C ILE A 17 1.15 3.60 4.55
N ARG A 18 0.37 4.45 3.88
CA ARG A 18 -1.05 4.70 4.20
C ARG A 18 -1.96 4.55 2.99
N VAL A 19 -3.24 4.28 3.25
CA VAL A 19 -4.29 4.17 2.22
C VAL A 19 -5.19 5.41 2.29
N PRO A 20 -5.31 6.19 1.21
CA PRO A 20 -6.13 7.41 1.22
C PRO A 20 -7.63 7.09 1.30
N ALA A 21 -8.42 7.93 1.97
CA ALA A 21 -9.86 7.73 2.13
C ALA A 21 -10.65 7.79 0.80
N PHE A 22 -10.14 8.52 -0.19
CA PHE A 22 -10.77 8.65 -1.50
C PHE A 22 -10.62 7.42 -2.41
N GLN A 23 -9.85 6.40 -2.01
CA GLN A 23 -9.79 5.15 -2.77
C GLN A 23 -11.12 4.39 -2.61
N ARG A 24 -11.77 4.06 -3.73
CA ARG A 24 -13.07 3.36 -3.73
C ARG A 24 -13.02 2.08 -2.88
N GLY A 25 -14.18 1.69 -2.34
CA GLY A 25 -14.35 0.38 -1.72
C GLY A 25 -13.83 -0.73 -2.65
N PHE A 26 -12.93 -1.57 -2.13
CA PHE A 26 -12.33 -2.65 -2.91
C PHE A 26 -13.10 -3.94 -2.62
N VAL A 27 -13.52 -4.64 -3.68
CA VAL A 27 -14.17 -5.94 -3.60
C VAL A 27 -13.18 -7.00 -4.10
N TRP A 28 -12.64 -7.79 -3.19
CA TRP A 28 -11.97 -9.05 -3.52
C TRP A 28 -13.06 -10.09 -3.75
N ASP A 29 -13.12 -10.66 -4.97
CA ASP A 29 -13.75 -11.96 -5.16
C ASP A 29 -12.79 -13.08 -4.68
N THR A 30 -13.34 -14.24 -4.34
CA THR A 30 -12.58 -15.37 -3.78
C THR A 30 -11.52 -15.90 -4.75
N GLU A 31 -11.79 -15.85 -6.06
CA GLU A 31 -10.86 -16.30 -7.09
C GLU A 31 -9.60 -15.44 -7.12
N ARG A 32 -9.71 -14.11 -7.12
CA ARG A 32 -8.55 -13.21 -7.04
C ARG A 32 -7.70 -13.47 -5.80
N VAL A 33 -8.32 -13.75 -4.65
CA VAL A 33 -7.57 -14.09 -3.43
C VAL A 33 -6.78 -15.38 -3.64
N ALA A 34 -7.37 -16.40 -4.25
CA ALA A 34 -6.67 -17.66 -4.58
C ALA A 34 -5.52 -17.43 -5.57
N TYR A 35 -5.74 -16.66 -6.65
CA TYR A 35 -4.71 -16.31 -7.64
C TYR A 35 -3.54 -15.50 -7.04
N LEU A 36 -3.82 -14.61 -6.08
CA LEU A 36 -2.79 -13.90 -5.33
C LEU A 36 -1.93 -14.89 -4.53
N MET A 37 -2.56 -15.75 -3.75
CA MET A 37 -1.86 -16.71 -2.89
C MET A 37 -1.03 -17.70 -3.72
N ASP A 38 -1.56 -18.16 -4.86
CA ASP A 38 -0.84 -19.00 -5.83
C ASP A 38 0.37 -18.27 -6.47
N SER A 39 0.22 -16.99 -6.82
CA SER A 39 1.31 -16.17 -7.36
C SER A 39 2.42 -15.94 -6.33
N ILE A 40 2.07 -15.70 -5.06
CA ILE A 40 3.03 -15.60 -3.94
C ILE A 40 3.77 -16.93 -3.76
N TYR A 41 3.05 -18.05 -3.77
CA TYR A 41 3.63 -19.39 -3.59
C TYR A 41 4.60 -19.77 -4.73
N LYS A 42 4.30 -19.36 -5.97
CA LYS A 42 5.13 -19.61 -7.16
C LYS A 42 6.21 -18.55 -7.40
N GLU A 43 6.40 -17.62 -6.48
CA GLU A 43 7.32 -16.47 -6.59
C GLU A 43 7.11 -15.60 -7.85
N PHE A 44 5.92 -15.65 -8.47
CA PHE A 44 5.65 -14.89 -9.67
C PHE A 44 5.50 -13.40 -9.36
N PRO A 45 6.10 -12.50 -10.19
CA PRO A 45 5.99 -11.06 -10.02
C PRO A 45 4.60 -10.60 -10.44
N TYR A 46 3.66 -10.72 -9.53
CA TYR A 46 2.31 -10.16 -9.60
C TYR A 46 2.40 -8.61 -9.53
N GLY A 47 2.96 -7.90 -10.55
CA GLY A 47 2.51 -6.60 -11.14
C GLY A 47 3.22 -5.20 -10.98
N ALA A 48 2.55 -4.08 -10.55
CA ALA A 48 3.01 -2.67 -10.38
C ALA A 48 2.24 -1.76 -9.33
N LEU A 49 2.66 -1.66 -8.04
CA LEU A 49 2.13 -0.74 -6.99
C LEU A 49 2.71 0.69 -7.12
N ILE A 50 1.87 1.72 -7.03
CA ILE A 50 2.27 3.14 -7.06
C ILE A 50 2.20 3.77 -5.67
N LEU A 51 3.30 4.39 -5.21
CA LEU A 51 3.36 5.19 -3.98
C LEU A 51 3.63 6.66 -4.30
N TRP A 52 2.79 7.56 -3.76
CA TRP A 52 3.02 9.00 -3.71
C TRP A 52 3.61 9.40 -2.36
N ARG A 53 4.75 10.09 -2.42
CA ARG A 53 5.47 10.56 -1.25
C ARG A 53 5.16 12.02 -0.95
N THR A 54 4.81 12.32 0.29
CA THR A 54 4.58 13.69 0.79
C THR A 54 5.01 13.82 2.25
N LYS A 55 5.26 15.05 2.72
CA LYS A 55 5.38 15.38 4.15
C LYS A 55 4.03 15.78 4.77
N GLU A 56 3.03 16.08 3.95
CA GLU A 56 1.72 16.51 4.41
C GLU A 56 0.80 15.31 4.66
N LYS A 57 0.29 15.20 5.89
CA LYS A 57 -0.73 14.20 6.22
C LYS A 57 -2.08 14.62 5.62
N LEU A 58 -2.68 13.74 4.82
CA LEU A 58 -4.02 13.94 4.29
C LEU A 58 -5.05 14.04 5.43
N THR A 59 -5.99 14.97 5.30
CA THR A 59 -7.07 15.19 6.28
C THR A 59 -7.99 13.97 6.44
N HIS A 60 -8.08 13.12 5.41
CA HIS A 60 -8.94 11.94 5.38
C HIS A 60 -8.15 10.71 4.91
N GLU A 61 -7.95 9.78 5.84
CA GLU A 61 -7.26 8.50 5.61
C GLU A 61 -8.21 7.33 5.84
N ARG A 62 -8.00 6.21 5.15
CA ARG A 62 -8.87 5.04 5.28
C ARG A 62 -8.46 4.21 6.50
N HIS A 63 -9.39 3.99 7.42
CA HIS A 63 -9.19 3.05 8.53
C HIS A 63 -9.02 1.63 7.97
N LEU A 64 -7.92 0.95 8.34
CA LEU A 64 -7.65 -0.43 7.94
C LEU A 64 -8.36 -1.40 8.89
N GLY A 65 -9.69 -1.41 8.86
CA GLY A 65 -10.50 -2.22 9.78
C GLY A 65 -10.24 -1.85 11.25
N PRO A 66 -9.87 -2.79 12.13
CA PRO A 66 -9.57 -2.50 13.54
C PRO A 66 -8.18 -1.88 13.77
N PHE A 67 -7.32 -1.80 12.74
CA PHE A 67 -5.96 -1.29 12.90
C PHE A 67 -5.94 0.24 12.93
N GLN A 68 -5.60 0.79 14.10
CA GLN A 68 -5.15 2.18 14.22
C GLN A 68 -3.66 2.24 13.86
N LEU A 69 -3.32 3.03 12.83
CA LEU A 69 -1.93 3.24 12.45
C LEU A 69 -1.31 4.31 13.35
N PRO A 70 -0.09 4.13 13.87
CA PRO A 70 0.58 5.16 14.67
C PRO A 70 0.85 6.38 13.80
N ASP A 71 0.88 7.57 14.41
CA ASP A 71 1.30 8.77 13.71
C ASP A 71 2.82 8.75 13.43
N VAL A 72 3.17 9.24 12.24
CA VAL A 72 4.56 9.34 11.79
C VAL A 72 5.14 10.67 12.28
N GLU A 73 6.44 10.68 12.59
CA GLU A 73 7.13 11.92 12.98
C GLU A 73 7.04 12.98 11.87
N PRO A 74 6.83 14.28 12.17
CA PRO A 74 6.58 15.31 11.15
C PRO A 74 7.68 15.46 10.07
N ASP A 75 8.92 15.13 10.41
CA ASP A 75 10.05 15.19 9.47
C ASP A 75 10.13 13.96 8.54
N TYR A 76 9.38 12.89 8.83
CA TYR A 76 9.41 11.65 8.06
C TYR A 76 8.32 11.60 6.98
N PRO A 77 8.66 11.35 5.71
CA PRO A 77 7.69 11.37 4.63
C PRO A 77 6.73 10.17 4.70
N ILE A 78 5.45 10.45 4.44
CA ILE A 78 4.37 9.48 4.29
C ILE A 78 4.30 9.03 2.82
N ASP A 79 4.20 7.71 2.61
CA ASP A 79 3.97 7.10 1.30
C ASP A 79 2.49 6.67 1.17
N TYR A 80 1.66 7.45 0.47
CA TYR A 80 0.28 7.09 0.17
C TYR A 80 0.19 6.12 -1.02
N VAL A 81 -0.59 5.06 -0.88
CA VAL A 81 -0.90 4.14 -1.99
C VAL A 81 -1.86 4.83 -2.97
N LEU A 82 -1.41 5.02 -4.22
CA LEU A 82 -2.23 5.54 -5.31
C LEU A 82 -2.82 4.45 -6.22
N ASP A 83 -2.46 3.19 -6.00
CA ASP A 83 -2.68 2.13 -7.00
C ASP A 83 -4.17 1.84 -7.32
N GLY A 84 -4.43 1.66 -8.61
CA GLY A 84 -5.74 1.62 -9.23
C GLY A 84 -6.32 0.21 -9.34
N GLN A 85 -6.60 -0.43 -8.20
CA GLN A 85 -7.57 -1.53 -8.01
C GLN A 85 -7.56 -2.77 -8.96
N HIS A 86 -6.58 -2.95 -9.85
CA HIS A 86 -6.64 -3.94 -10.94
C HIS A 86 -5.43 -4.88 -10.98
N GLY A 87 -5.13 -5.52 -9.84
CA GLY A 87 -4.55 -6.87 -9.77
C GLY A 87 -3.04 -7.03 -9.98
N ILE A 88 -2.25 -5.95 -9.87
CA ILE A 88 -0.85 -5.91 -10.35
C ILE A 88 0.03 -5.07 -9.36
N PHE A 89 1.01 -5.69 -8.65
CA PHE A 89 1.95 -5.20 -7.60
C PHE A 89 3.51 -5.42 -7.80
N GLN A 90 4.25 -4.37 -8.20
CA GLN A 90 5.72 -4.14 -8.11
C GLN A 90 5.89 -2.72 -7.58
N VAL A 91 6.57 -2.50 -6.45
CA VAL A 91 6.57 -1.15 -5.87
C VAL A 91 7.44 -0.17 -6.65
N LYS A 92 6.80 0.80 -7.30
CA LYS A 92 7.43 2.02 -7.84
C LYS A 92 7.13 3.20 -6.92
N ARG A 93 8.18 3.85 -6.43
CA ARG A 93 8.09 5.04 -5.60
C ARG A 93 8.35 6.27 -6.46
N TYR A 94 7.43 7.22 -6.44
CA TYR A 94 7.59 8.53 -7.05
C TYR A 94 7.80 9.56 -5.94
N GLN A 95 8.85 10.39 -6.08
CA GLN A 95 8.98 11.62 -5.30
C GLN A 95 8.22 12.70 -6.05
N GLY A 96 7.22 13.30 -5.40
CA GLY A 96 6.81 14.66 -5.73
C GLY A 96 7.84 15.63 -5.14
N GLU A 97 8.09 16.72 -5.86
CA GLU A 97 8.65 17.95 -5.29
C GLU A 97 7.60 18.66 -4.43
#